data_AF-A0A384J7H8-F1
#
_entry.id   AF-A0A384J7H8-F1
#
_cell.length_a   1.000
_cell.length_b   1.000
_cell.length_c   1.000
_cell.angle_alpha   90.00
_cell.angle_beta   90.00
_cell.angle_gamma   90.00
#
_symmetry.space_group_name_H-M   'P 1'
#
loop_
_entity.id
_entity.type
_entity.pdbx_description
1 polymer ?
#
loop_
_entity_poly.entity_id
_entity_poly.type
_entity_poly.pdbx_seq_one_letter_code
_entity_poly.pdbx_strand_id
1 'polypeptide(L)'
;MRFIIRDGRTEASAYVAQYIVDRINAFGPTPDHPFVLGLPTGSSPIGIYKILVEKYKAGEISFRNVVTFNMDEYIGIPRNHPESYHTFMYKHFFSHVDVLPQNVHILNGNAENLEAECVQYEEAIKAKGGIDLFLGGIGPDGHIAFNEPGSSLASRTRVKTLAYDTIIANSRFFDNDLEKVPRMALTVGIQTILEAREVVIIITGAHKALALAKCIEEGVNHMWTLSSLQMHPHPMIVADEDATLELRVKTVRYWKSIEKVAADEGFEQILPSSARTGPKRTVPLAPMAESLIKETPTIMSPKPLTSTFLAAPATEYPIRRSITPDLIPDRMGSRIVSV
;
A
#
# COMPACT_ATOMS: atom_id res chain seq x y z
N MET A 1 -16.38 1.14 -5.17
CA MET A 1 -15.75 1.65 -3.93
C MET A 1 -16.82 1.92 -2.90
N ARG A 2 -16.55 1.64 -1.62
CA ARG A 2 -17.31 2.14 -0.46
C ARG A 2 -16.48 3.25 0.20
N PHE A 3 -17.11 4.35 0.58
CA PHE A 3 -16.47 5.37 1.39
C PHE A 3 -17.35 5.68 2.61
N ILE A 4 -16.81 5.36 3.79
CA ILE A 4 -17.48 5.41 5.07
C ILE A 4 -16.88 6.56 5.88
N ILE A 5 -17.73 7.44 6.40
CA ILE A 5 -17.30 8.62 7.17
C ILE A 5 -17.84 8.50 8.58
N ARG A 6 -16.98 8.68 9.58
CA ARG A 6 -17.32 8.66 11.00
C ARG A 6 -16.89 9.95 11.68
N ASP A 7 -17.54 10.27 12.79
CA ASP A 7 -17.33 11.54 13.47
C ASP A 7 -15.88 11.72 13.96
N GLY A 8 -15.23 10.62 14.38
CA GLY A 8 -13.87 10.66 14.90
C GLY A 8 -13.05 9.41 14.60
N ARG A 9 -11.77 9.50 14.95
CA ARG A 9 -10.79 8.40 14.81
C ARG A 9 -11.24 7.13 15.53
N THR A 10 -11.85 7.25 16.70
CA THR A 10 -12.28 6.11 17.52
C THR A 10 -13.40 5.35 16.83
N GLU A 11 -14.40 6.06 16.33
CA GLU A 11 -15.57 5.51 15.62
C GLU A 11 -15.15 4.90 14.29
N ALA A 12 -14.23 5.54 13.56
CA ALA A 12 -13.63 4.99 12.35
C ALA A 12 -12.87 3.68 12.63
N SER A 13 -12.09 3.64 13.72
CA SER A 13 -11.35 2.44 14.14
C SER A 13 -12.29 1.32 14.57
N ALA A 14 -13.35 1.64 15.32
CA ALA A 14 -14.36 0.70 15.77
C ALA A 14 -15.12 0.08 14.59
N TYR A 15 -15.47 0.89 13.59
CA TYR A 15 -16.11 0.40 12.37
C TYR A 15 -15.23 -0.60 11.62
N VAL A 16 -13.95 -0.28 11.41
CA VAL A 16 -13.02 -1.20 10.71
C VAL A 16 -12.79 -2.47 11.52
N ALA A 17 -12.64 -2.37 12.85
CA ALA A 17 -12.45 -3.53 13.71
C ALA A 17 -13.68 -4.46 13.67
N GLN A 18 -14.89 -3.88 13.77
CA GLN A 18 -16.12 -4.66 13.64
C GLN A 18 -16.23 -5.31 12.27
N TYR A 19 -15.92 -4.58 11.19
CA TYR A 19 -15.89 -5.15 9.84
C TYR A 19 -14.96 -6.36 9.76
N ILE A 20 -13.73 -6.27 10.28
CA ILE A 20 -12.78 -7.39 10.31
C ILE A 20 -13.34 -8.59 11.09
N VAL A 21 -13.99 -8.34 12.24
CA VAL A 21 -14.65 -9.39 13.05
C VAL A 21 -15.73 -10.09 12.23
N ASP A 22 -16.63 -9.32 11.62
CA ASP A 22 -17.72 -9.85 10.81
C ASP A 22 -17.20 -10.63 9.61
N ARG A 23 -16.09 -10.17 9.00
CA ARG A 23 -15.45 -10.86 7.88
C ARG A 23 -14.85 -12.19 8.25
N ILE A 24 -14.12 -12.26 9.37
CA ILE A 24 -13.52 -13.51 9.84
C ILE A 24 -14.62 -14.48 10.27
N ASN A 25 -15.61 -14.03 11.04
CA ASN A 25 -16.70 -14.88 11.51
C ASN A 25 -17.58 -15.39 10.38
N ALA A 26 -17.93 -14.55 9.40
CA ALA A 26 -18.71 -14.96 8.23
C ALA A 26 -17.94 -15.88 7.28
N PHE A 27 -16.60 -15.82 7.28
CA PHE A 27 -15.76 -16.75 6.53
C PHE A 27 -15.69 -18.12 7.20
N GLY A 28 -15.69 -18.16 8.54
CA GLY A 28 -15.64 -19.40 9.33
C GLY A 28 -14.34 -20.18 9.11
N PRO A 29 -13.16 -19.61 9.40
CA PRO A 29 -11.88 -20.21 9.04
C PRO A 29 -11.61 -21.50 9.80
N THR A 30 -11.06 -22.48 9.08
CA THR A 30 -10.65 -23.79 9.61
C THR A 30 -9.14 -24.00 9.38
N PRO A 31 -8.51 -25.01 9.98
CA PRO A 31 -7.09 -25.27 9.73
C PRO A 31 -6.75 -25.50 8.25
N ASP A 32 -7.64 -26.14 7.49
CA ASP A 32 -7.45 -26.44 6.06
C ASP A 32 -7.88 -25.29 5.14
N HIS A 33 -8.64 -24.34 5.68
CA HIS A 33 -9.15 -23.17 4.95
C HIS A 33 -9.07 -21.93 5.86
N PRO A 34 -7.86 -21.39 6.07
CA PRO A 34 -7.64 -20.24 6.93
C PRO A 34 -8.10 -18.94 6.27
N PHE A 35 -8.37 -17.92 7.08
CA PHE A 35 -8.62 -16.55 6.58
C PHE A 35 -7.30 -15.81 6.44
N VAL A 36 -7.01 -15.25 5.26
CA VAL A 36 -5.74 -14.56 4.99
C VAL A 36 -5.89 -13.05 5.10
N LEU A 37 -5.20 -12.44 6.07
CA LEU A 37 -5.32 -11.04 6.46
C LEU A 37 -4.03 -10.25 6.19
N GLY A 38 -4.09 -9.24 5.34
CA GLY A 38 -3.02 -8.25 5.15
C GLY A 38 -3.08 -7.16 6.22
N LEU A 39 -1.95 -6.82 6.84
CA LEU A 39 -1.91 -5.90 8.00
C LEU A 39 -0.89 -4.75 7.83
N PRO A 40 -1.27 -3.50 8.20
CA PRO A 40 -0.36 -2.36 8.23
C PRO A 40 0.29 -2.16 9.60
N THR A 41 1.31 -1.31 9.65
CA THR A 41 1.81 -0.71 10.89
C THR A 41 1.47 0.79 10.97
N GLY A 42 2.10 1.53 11.88
CA GLY A 42 1.90 2.97 12.04
C GLY A 42 0.78 3.33 13.02
N SER A 43 0.51 4.63 13.18
CA SER A 43 -0.41 5.12 14.21
C SER A 43 -1.89 4.87 13.90
N SER A 44 -2.27 4.88 12.60
CA SER A 44 -3.65 4.69 12.16
C SER A 44 -4.28 3.36 12.61
N PRO A 45 -3.64 2.19 12.48
CA PRO A 45 -4.25 0.92 12.87
C PRO A 45 -4.22 0.60 14.38
N ILE A 46 -3.53 1.38 15.22
CA ILE A 46 -3.41 1.07 16.67
C ILE A 46 -4.79 0.97 17.35
N GLY A 47 -5.71 1.89 17.00
CA GLY A 47 -7.07 1.86 17.53
C GLY A 47 -7.83 0.59 17.14
N ILE A 48 -7.65 0.14 15.90
CA ILE A 48 -8.25 -1.10 15.37
C ILE A 48 -7.69 -2.30 16.14
N TYR A 49 -6.37 -2.41 16.29
CA TYR A 49 -5.73 -3.52 17.02
C TYR A 49 -6.20 -3.61 18.46
N LYS A 50 -6.31 -2.49 19.16
CA LYS A 50 -6.83 -2.45 20.52
C LYS A 50 -8.24 -3.05 20.61
N ILE A 51 -9.14 -2.64 19.70
CA ILE A 51 -10.52 -3.12 19.68
C ILE A 51 -10.57 -4.61 19.29
N LEU A 52 -9.76 -5.07 18.34
CA LEU A 52 -9.68 -6.50 17.99
C LEU A 52 -9.22 -7.36 19.18
N VAL A 53 -8.27 -6.87 19.97
CA VAL A 53 -7.83 -7.54 21.21
C VAL A 53 -8.96 -7.59 22.24
N GLU A 54 -9.71 -6.50 22.41
CA GLU A 54 -10.87 -6.46 23.31
C GLU A 54 -11.95 -7.45 22.87
N LYS A 55 -12.28 -7.49 21.57
CA LYS A 55 -13.22 -8.45 20.95
C LYS A 55 -12.78 -9.90 21.14
N TYR A 56 -11.50 -10.20 20.94
CA TYR A 56 -10.94 -11.52 21.20
C TYR A 56 -11.09 -11.92 22.67
N LYS A 57 -10.73 -11.04 23.60
CA LYS A 57 -10.86 -11.29 25.06
C LYS A 57 -12.32 -11.47 25.50
N ALA A 58 -13.26 -10.85 24.79
CA ALA A 58 -14.70 -11.03 24.99
C ALA A 58 -15.25 -12.34 24.37
N GLY A 59 -14.43 -13.09 23.62
CA GLY A 59 -14.85 -14.32 22.95
C GLY A 59 -15.64 -14.11 21.65
N GLU A 60 -15.61 -12.90 21.08
CA GLU A 60 -16.36 -12.55 19.86
C GLU A 60 -15.63 -12.95 18.56
N ILE A 61 -14.33 -13.24 18.63
CA ILE A 61 -13.49 -13.63 17.50
C ILE A 61 -12.32 -14.52 17.96
N SER A 62 -11.84 -15.39 17.08
CA SER A 62 -10.57 -16.13 17.22
C SER A 62 -9.68 -15.91 15.99
N PHE A 63 -8.37 -15.79 16.23
CA PHE A 63 -7.32 -15.67 15.23
C PHE A 63 -6.54 -16.97 15.01
N ARG A 64 -6.94 -18.07 15.65
CA ARG A 64 -6.25 -19.36 15.57
C ARG A 64 -6.08 -19.88 14.15
N ASN A 65 -7.09 -19.68 13.30
CA ASN A 65 -7.09 -20.07 11.88
C ASN A 65 -6.95 -18.85 10.95
N VAL A 66 -6.35 -17.77 11.43
CA VAL A 66 -6.00 -16.61 10.61
C VAL A 66 -4.52 -16.68 10.24
N VAL A 67 -4.21 -16.40 8.97
CA VAL A 67 -2.84 -16.24 8.46
C VAL A 67 -2.63 -14.78 8.11
N THR A 68 -1.57 -14.16 8.63
CA THR A 68 -1.34 -12.72 8.47
C THR A 68 -0.12 -12.42 7.61
N PHE A 69 -0.21 -11.43 6.73
CA PHE A 69 0.91 -10.89 5.97
C PHE A 69 1.03 -9.38 6.24
N ASN A 70 2.15 -8.94 6.82
CA ASN A 70 2.43 -7.52 6.96
C ASN A 70 2.91 -6.88 5.65
N MET A 71 2.72 -5.58 5.52
CA MET A 71 3.09 -4.83 4.32
C MET A 71 4.59 -4.68 4.11
N ASP A 72 5.35 -4.51 5.18
CA ASP A 72 6.72 -4.02 5.10
C ASP A 72 7.54 -4.33 6.35
N GLU A 73 8.86 -4.19 6.22
CA GLU A 73 9.83 -4.15 7.32
C GLU A 73 11.08 -3.38 6.88
N TYR A 74 11.72 -2.67 7.80
CA TYR A 74 12.98 -1.98 7.53
C TYR A 74 14.12 -2.95 7.27
N ILE A 75 15.01 -2.58 6.33
CA ILE A 75 16.21 -3.35 6.05
C ILE A 75 17.30 -3.02 7.08
N GLY A 76 17.96 -4.05 7.61
CA GLY A 76 19.10 -3.92 8.52
C GLY A 76 18.76 -3.54 9.96
N ILE A 77 17.47 -3.42 10.31
CA ILE A 77 17.06 -3.19 11.70
C ILE A 77 16.99 -4.53 12.46
N PRO A 78 17.54 -4.67 13.67
CA PRO A 78 17.37 -5.89 14.45
C PRO A 78 15.89 -6.23 14.67
N ARG A 79 15.53 -7.51 14.54
CA ARG A 79 14.14 -7.97 14.68
C ARG A 79 13.50 -7.63 16.03
N ASN A 80 14.31 -7.54 17.08
CA ASN A 80 13.87 -7.17 18.43
C ASN A 80 14.03 -5.68 18.74
N HIS A 81 14.44 -4.86 17.76
CA HIS A 81 14.53 -3.43 17.94
C HIS A 81 13.14 -2.85 18.24
N PRO A 82 12.99 -1.91 19.19
CA PRO A 82 11.69 -1.33 19.58
C PRO A 82 10.86 -0.80 18.41
N GLU A 83 11.54 -0.20 17.43
CA GLU A 83 10.93 0.42 16.24
C GLU A 83 10.87 -0.49 15.00
N SER A 84 11.27 -1.76 15.12
CA SER A 84 11.02 -2.74 14.03
C SER A 84 9.52 -3.02 13.91
N TYR A 85 9.07 -3.34 12.70
CA TYR A 85 7.67 -3.68 12.49
C TYR A 85 7.32 -5.06 13.06
N HIS A 86 8.29 -5.97 13.19
CA HIS A 86 8.19 -7.14 14.08
C HIS A 86 7.79 -6.73 15.49
N THR A 87 8.58 -5.91 16.19
CA THR A 87 8.25 -5.48 17.56
C THR A 87 6.93 -4.74 17.64
N PHE A 88 6.63 -3.85 16.68
CA PHE A 88 5.35 -3.15 16.62
C PHE A 88 4.16 -4.11 16.63
N MET A 89 4.17 -5.11 15.75
CA MET A 89 3.05 -6.03 15.61
C MET A 89 2.88 -6.93 16.84
N TYR A 90 3.97 -7.42 17.43
CA TYR A 90 3.89 -8.19 18.67
C TYR A 90 3.43 -7.34 19.85
N LYS A 91 3.89 -6.09 19.95
CA LYS A 91 3.51 -5.16 21.02
C LYS A 91 2.02 -4.80 20.97
N HIS A 92 1.51 -4.50 19.78
CA HIS A 92 0.16 -3.96 19.62
C HIS A 92 -0.91 -5.01 19.35
N PHE A 93 -0.56 -6.19 18.83
CA PHE A 93 -1.55 -7.16 18.39
C PHE A 93 -1.20 -8.62 18.70
N PHE A 94 -0.16 -9.19 18.10
CA PHE A 94 0.04 -10.65 18.08
C PHE A 94 0.26 -11.28 19.46
N SER A 95 0.82 -10.56 20.43
CA SER A 95 1.01 -11.11 21.79
C SER A 95 -0.27 -11.15 22.63
N HIS A 96 -1.38 -10.60 22.12
CA HIS A 96 -2.62 -10.42 22.89
C HIS A 96 -3.80 -11.23 22.35
N VAL A 97 -3.59 -12.01 21.28
CA VAL A 97 -4.60 -12.85 20.60
C VAL A 97 -4.08 -14.28 20.40
N ASP A 98 -4.95 -15.21 20.01
CA ASP A 98 -4.63 -16.64 19.80
C ASP A 98 -4.08 -16.97 18.40
N VAL A 99 -3.47 -16.00 17.71
CA VAL A 99 -2.82 -16.26 16.42
C VAL A 99 -1.63 -17.20 16.60
N LEU A 100 -1.51 -18.19 15.71
CA LEU A 100 -0.39 -19.13 15.76
C LEU A 100 0.88 -18.47 15.20
N PRO A 101 2.05 -18.57 15.85
CA PRO A 101 3.27 -17.93 15.36
C PRO A 101 3.67 -18.33 13.93
N GLN A 102 3.42 -19.58 13.53
CA GLN A 102 3.68 -20.05 12.16
C GLN A 102 2.76 -19.45 11.09
N ASN A 103 1.66 -18.82 11.51
CA ASN A 103 0.71 -18.14 10.63
C ASN A 103 1.02 -16.64 10.50
N VAL A 104 2.05 -16.14 11.20
CA VAL A 104 2.46 -14.73 11.14
C VAL A 104 3.61 -14.56 10.16
N HIS A 105 3.35 -13.84 9.07
CA HIS A 105 4.34 -13.51 8.04
C HIS A 105 4.64 -12.00 8.06
N ILE A 106 5.90 -11.67 8.26
CA ILE A 106 6.46 -10.32 8.16
C ILE A 106 7.77 -10.45 7.39
N LEU A 107 8.00 -9.57 6.42
CA LEU A 107 9.21 -9.55 5.59
C LEU A 107 10.48 -9.57 6.46
N ASN A 108 11.46 -10.37 6.07
CA ASN A 108 12.75 -10.42 6.74
C ASN A 108 13.72 -9.37 6.17
N GLY A 109 13.70 -8.16 6.74
CA GLY A 109 14.63 -7.07 6.39
C GLY A 109 16.12 -7.36 6.65
N ASN A 110 16.46 -8.49 7.26
CA ASN A 110 17.85 -8.93 7.51
C ASN A 110 18.20 -10.22 6.73
N ALA A 111 17.41 -10.60 5.72
CA ALA A 111 17.74 -11.73 4.86
C ALA A 111 19.05 -11.48 4.09
N GLU A 112 19.84 -12.54 3.86
CA GLU A 112 21.08 -12.45 3.07
C GLU A 112 20.80 -12.02 1.62
N ASN A 113 19.68 -12.49 1.06
CA ASN A 113 19.21 -12.10 -0.27
C ASN A 113 17.80 -11.51 -0.18
N LEU A 114 17.75 -10.18 -0.20
CA LEU A 114 16.53 -9.39 -0.07
C LEU A 114 15.55 -9.57 -1.23
N GLU A 115 16.04 -9.79 -2.45
CA GLU A 115 15.17 -10.04 -3.62
C GLU A 115 14.55 -11.44 -3.54
N ALA A 116 15.32 -12.44 -3.10
CA ALA A 116 14.79 -13.78 -2.88
C ALA A 116 13.73 -13.80 -1.77
N GLU A 117 13.93 -13.04 -0.69
CA GLU A 117 12.92 -12.83 0.36
C GLU A 117 11.62 -12.25 -0.23
N CYS A 118 11.70 -11.22 -1.08
CA CYS A 118 10.52 -10.65 -1.74
C CYS A 118 9.76 -11.67 -2.58
N VAL A 119 10.47 -12.50 -3.37
CA VAL A 119 9.86 -13.55 -4.20
C VAL A 119 9.20 -14.61 -3.33
N GLN A 120 9.87 -15.10 -2.30
CA GLN A 120 9.32 -16.08 -1.37
C GLN A 120 8.08 -15.56 -0.64
N TYR A 121 8.04 -14.27 -0.31
CA TYR A 121 6.89 -13.64 0.32
C TYR A 121 5.66 -13.65 -0.60
N GLU A 122 5.83 -13.34 -1.89
CA GLU A 122 4.77 -13.43 -2.89
C GLU A 122 4.30 -14.87 -3.11
N GLU A 123 5.23 -15.83 -3.14
CA GLU A 123 4.92 -17.26 -3.24
C GLU A 123 4.14 -17.75 -2.02
N ALA A 124 4.48 -17.30 -0.81
CA ALA A 124 3.77 -17.62 0.41
C ALA A 124 2.33 -17.08 0.39
N ILE A 125 2.12 -15.85 -0.09
CA ILE A 125 0.77 -15.29 -0.30
C ILE A 125 -0.01 -16.16 -1.29
N LYS A 126 0.60 -16.51 -2.42
CA LYS A 126 -0.04 -17.33 -3.47
C LYS A 126 -0.37 -18.74 -2.97
N ALA A 127 0.51 -19.36 -2.19
CA ALA A 127 0.30 -20.68 -1.60
C ALA A 127 -0.89 -20.73 -0.64
N LYS A 128 -1.26 -19.58 -0.05
CA LYS A 128 -2.47 -19.44 0.79
C LYS A 128 -3.73 -19.07 -0.01
N GLY A 129 -3.65 -19.00 -1.34
CA GLY A 129 -4.78 -18.63 -2.20
C GLY A 129 -4.96 -17.11 -2.42
N GLY A 130 -4.00 -16.31 -1.95
CA GLY A 130 -4.08 -14.85 -1.94
C GLY A 130 -4.65 -14.28 -0.64
N ILE A 131 -4.70 -12.96 -0.55
CA ILE A 131 -5.21 -12.22 0.63
C ILE A 131 -6.72 -12.04 0.51
N ASP A 132 -7.47 -12.40 1.56
CA ASP A 132 -8.93 -12.23 1.61
C ASP A 132 -9.32 -10.80 1.96
N LEU A 133 -8.62 -10.19 2.92
CA LEU A 133 -8.79 -8.79 3.28
C LEU A 133 -7.43 -8.15 3.53
N PHE A 134 -7.13 -7.06 2.85
CA PHE A 134 -5.93 -6.27 3.10
C PHE A 134 -6.33 -4.98 3.82
N LEU A 135 -6.00 -4.87 5.12
CA LEU A 135 -6.13 -3.63 5.87
C LEU A 135 -4.93 -2.73 5.55
N GLY A 136 -5.16 -1.45 5.29
CA GLY A 136 -4.10 -0.49 5.07
C GLY A 136 -4.38 0.89 5.60
N GLY A 137 -3.34 1.73 5.54
CA GLY A 137 -3.42 3.16 5.80
C GLY A 137 -2.80 3.93 4.64
N ILE A 138 -2.83 5.26 4.75
CA ILE A 138 -2.27 6.17 3.75
C ILE A 138 -1.22 7.08 4.38
N GLY A 139 -0.14 7.39 3.67
CA GLY A 139 0.78 8.49 3.97
C GLY A 139 0.18 9.86 3.68
N PRO A 140 0.76 10.96 4.20
CA PRO A 140 0.33 12.33 3.84
C PRO A 140 0.61 12.70 2.37
N ASP A 141 1.45 11.93 1.69
CA ASP A 141 1.81 11.99 0.26
C ASP A 141 1.01 10.98 -0.59
N GLY A 142 0.03 10.28 0.00
CA GLY A 142 -0.77 9.27 -0.70
C GLY A 142 -0.15 7.89 -0.84
N HIS A 143 1.00 7.61 -0.19
CA HIS A 143 1.59 6.27 -0.24
C HIS A 143 0.75 5.24 0.51
N ILE A 144 0.82 3.98 0.06
CA ILE A 144 0.38 2.80 0.80
C ILE A 144 1.57 1.86 0.99
N ALA A 145 1.78 1.35 2.22
CA ALA A 145 3.05 0.74 2.62
C ALA A 145 4.23 1.70 2.33
N PHE A 146 5.40 1.20 1.92
CA PHE A 146 6.47 2.03 1.37
C PHE A 146 6.37 2.24 -0.15
N ASN A 147 5.18 2.14 -0.76
CA ASN A 147 4.99 2.50 -2.16
C ASN A 147 4.87 4.02 -2.33
N GLU A 148 6.01 4.69 -2.18
CA GLU A 148 6.18 6.13 -2.26
C GLU A 148 5.82 6.70 -3.64
N PRO A 149 5.56 8.02 -3.75
CA PRO A 149 5.29 8.69 -5.01
C PRO A 149 6.29 8.32 -6.11
N GLY A 150 5.77 7.98 -7.28
CA GLY A 150 6.55 7.49 -8.43
C GLY A 150 6.66 5.96 -8.51
N SER A 151 6.23 5.23 -7.49
CA SER A 151 6.19 3.76 -7.52
C SER A 151 5.25 3.25 -8.62
N SER A 152 5.68 2.24 -9.38
CA SER A 152 4.83 1.60 -10.39
C SER A 152 3.53 1.09 -9.75
N LEU A 153 2.39 1.39 -10.38
CA LEU A 153 1.09 0.87 -9.94
C LEU A 153 0.94 -0.64 -10.19
N ALA A 154 1.82 -1.23 -11.01
CA ALA A 154 1.93 -2.67 -11.23
C ALA A 154 3.06 -3.32 -10.41
N SER A 155 3.62 -2.60 -9.42
CA SER A 155 4.75 -3.09 -8.63
C SER A 155 4.41 -4.34 -7.80
N ARG A 156 5.41 -5.21 -7.63
CA ARG A 156 5.41 -6.35 -6.70
C ARG A 156 6.21 -6.05 -5.44
N THR A 157 6.23 -7.00 -4.52
CA THR A 157 7.08 -6.99 -3.34
C THR A 157 8.54 -6.78 -3.75
N ARG A 158 9.22 -5.80 -3.15
CA ARG A 158 10.57 -5.37 -3.55
C ARG A 158 11.31 -4.64 -2.44
N VAL A 159 12.61 -4.46 -2.65
CA VAL A 159 13.41 -3.47 -1.93
C VAL A 159 13.00 -2.06 -2.34
N LYS A 160 12.82 -1.17 -1.38
CA LYS A 160 12.54 0.25 -1.61
C LYS A 160 13.45 1.14 -0.77
N THR A 161 14.14 2.06 -1.43
CA THR A 161 14.82 3.18 -0.77
C THR A 161 13.78 4.18 -0.30
N LEU A 162 13.86 4.62 0.95
CA LEU A 162 12.96 5.60 1.53
C LEU A 162 13.30 7.00 1.00
N ALA A 163 12.27 7.76 0.62
CA ALA A 163 12.35 9.17 0.32
C ALA A 163 12.75 9.97 1.56
N TYR A 164 13.34 11.14 1.33
CA TYR A 164 13.82 12.00 2.40
C TYR A 164 12.69 12.45 3.35
N ASP A 165 11.49 12.73 2.81
CA ASP A 165 10.32 13.08 3.63
C ASP A 165 9.90 11.95 4.58
N THR A 166 10.00 10.69 4.12
CA THR A 166 9.75 9.50 4.94
C THR A 166 10.77 9.38 6.06
N ILE A 167 12.05 9.64 5.76
CA ILE A 167 13.13 9.64 6.76
C ILE A 167 12.86 10.71 7.82
N ILE A 168 12.49 11.93 7.43
CA ILE A 168 12.12 13.00 8.36
C ILE A 168 10.92 12.60 9.21
N ALA A 169 9.83 12.11 8.60
CA ALA A 169 8.61 11.74 9.30
C ALA A 169 8.84 10.61 10.31
N ASN A 170 9.72 9.66 10.00
CA ASN A 170 10.01 8.51 10.86
C ASN A 170 11.09 8.79 11.90
N SER A 171 11.91 9.83 11.73
CA SER A 171 12.94 10.22 12.71
C SER A 171 12.41 10.40 14.14
N ARG A 172 11.14 10.80 14.30
CA ARG A 172 10.47 10.89 15.61
C ARG A 172 10.47 9.58 16.42
N PHE A 173 10.60 8.44 15.74
CA PHE A 173 10.69 7.11 16.36
C PHE A 173 12.14 6.73 16.69
N PHE A 174 13.12 7.40 16.07
CA PHE A 174 14.56 7.14 16.22
C PHE A 174 15.27 8.32 16.90
N ASP A 175 14.74 8.76 18.04
CA ASP A 175 15.28 9.89 18.85
C ASP A 175 15.36 11.24 18.12
N ASN A 176 14.59 11.44 17.05
CA ASN A 176 14.70 12.57 16.11
C ASN A 176 16.07 12.65 15.40
N ASP A 177 16.78 11.53 15.30
CA ASP A 177 18.06 11.41 14.60
C ASP A 177 17.85 10.75 13.23
N LEU A 178 18.08 11.52 12.16
CA LEU A 178 17.90 11.08 10.77
C LEU A 178 18.86 9.94 10.40
N GLU A 179 20.05 9.88 11.01
CA GLU A 179 21.05 8.86 10.68
C GLU A 179 20.73 7.49 11.29
N LYS A 180 19.86 7.46 12.31
CA LYS A 180 19.36 6.20 12.91
C LYS A 180 18.20 5.59 12.14
N VAL A 181 17.55 6.34 11.25
CA VAL A 181 16.42 5.84 10.46
C VAL A 181 16.96 4.92 9.36
N PRO A 182 16.48 3.66 9.26
CA PRO A 182 16.84 2.79 8.16
C PRO A 182 16.53 3.43 6.81
N ARG A 183 17.48 3.39 5.87
CA ARG A 183 17.35 4.08 4.57
C ARG A 183 16.58 3.28 3.52
N MET A 184 16.32 1.99 3.79
CA MET A 184 15.61 1.10 2.88
C MET A 184 14.66 0.20 3.67
N ALA A 185 13.64 -0.30 2.99
CA ALA A 185 12.69 -1.26 3.51
C ALA A 185 12.37 -2.33 2.45
N LEU A 186 11.91 -3.49 2.91
CA LEU A 186 11.15 -4.41 2.08
C LEU A 186 9.69 -4.00 2.17
N THR A 187 8.97 -4.03 1.04
CA THR A 187 7.56 -3.65 1.01
C THR A 187 6.82 -4.44 -0.06
N VAL A 188 5.58 -4.81 0.24
CA VAL A 188 4.65 -5.34 -0.76
C VAL A 188 4.38 -4.30 -1.84
N GLY A 189 4.15 -4.75 -3.07
CA GLY A 189 3.85 -3.87 -4.18
C GLY A 189 2.39 -3.42 -4.22
N ILE A 190 2.11 -2.40 -5.04
CA ILE A 190 0.74 -1.95 -5.29
C ILE A 190 -0.11 -3.08 -5.88
N GLN A 191 0.43 -3.82 -6.85
CA GLN A 191 -0.29 -4.94 -7.45
C GLN A 191 -0.52 -6.08 -6.44
N THR A 192 0.43 -6.30 -5.53
CA THR A 192 0.28 -7.27 -4.43
C THR A 192 -0.93 -6.92 -3.55
N ILE A 193 -1.12 -5.63 -3.23
CA ILE A 193 -2.27 -5.15 -2.46
C ILE A 193 -3.57 -5.23 -3.28
N LEU A 194 -3.55 -4.77 -4.53
CA LEU A 194 -4.72 -4.78 -5.43
C LEU A 194 -5.17 -6.19 -5.80
N GLU A 195 -4.33 -7.19 -5.58
CA GLU A 195 -4.71 -8.58 -5.72
C GLU A 195 -5.53 -9.10 -4.53
N ALA A 196 -5.62 -8.42 -3.40
CA ALA A 196 -6.50 -8.88 -2.33
C ALA A 196 -7.96 -8.97 -2.79
N ARG A 197 -8.78 -9.84 -2.17
CA ARG A 197 -10.21 -9.89 -2.53
C ARG A 197 -10.92 -8.62 -2.08
N GLU A 198 -10.55 -8.10 -0.91
CA GLU A 198 -11.01 -6.84 -0.36
C GLU A 198 -9.83 -6.01 0.12
N VAL A 199 -9.90 -4.69 -0.08
CA VAL A 199 -8.92 -3.75 0.47
C VAL A 199 -9.67 -2.73 1.30
N VAL A 200 -9.30 -2.62 2.58
CA VAL A 200 -9.90 -1.70 3.55
C VAL A 200 -8.83 -0.70 3.98
N ILE A 201 -9.10 0.59 3.81
CA ILE A 201 -8.15 1.64 4.17
C ILE A 201 -8.72 2.50 5.30
N ILE A 202 -7.95 2.70 6.35
CA ILE A 202 -8.26 3.64 7.43
C ILE A 202 -7.50 4.96 7.21
N ILE A 203 -8.21 6.09 7.23
CA ILE A 203 -7.65 7.42 7.00
C ILE A 203 -8.19 8.39 8.04
N THR A 204 -7.36 8.82 9.00
CA THR A 204 -7.82 9.67 10.12
C THR A 204 -6.95 10.89 10.33
N GLY A 205 -7.57 12.06 10.49
CA GLY A 205 -6.97 13.34 10.84
C GLY A 205 -6.67 14.24 9.65
N ALA A 206 -6.73 15.56 9.89
CA ALA A 206 -6.63 16.61 8.88
C ALA A 206 -5.36 16.55 8.02
N HIS A 207 -4.23 16.13 8.61
CA HIS A 207 -2.96 15.95 7.91
C HIS A 207 -2.98 14.90 6.78
N LYS A 208 -4.07 14.14 6.62
CA LYS A 208 -4.28 13.20 5.51
C LYS A 208 -5.33 13.66 4.49
N ALA A 209 -5.97 14.81 4.71
CA ALA A 209 -7.09 15.25 3.89
C ALA A 209 -6.71 15.49 2.43
N LEU A 210 -5.56 16.12 2.19
CA LEU A 210 -5.05 16.34 0.83
C LEU A 210 -4.84 15.00 0.10
N ALA A 211 -4.16 14.05 0.76
CA ALA A 211 -3.90 12.74 0.18
C ALA A 211 -5.19 11.99 -0.14
N LEU A 212 -6.20 12.06 0.75
CA LEU A 212 -7.51 11.48 0.49
C LEU A 212 -8.16 12.11 -0.75
N ALA A 213 -8.21 13.44 -0.84
CA ALA A 213 -8.78 14.15 -1.98
C ALA A 213 -8.12 13.76 -3.31
N LYS A 214 -6.78 13.72 -3.32
CA LYS A 214 -5.99 13.29 -4.47
C LYS A 214 -6.28 11.85 -4.88
N CYS A 215 -6.54 10.95 -3.93
CA CYS A 215 -6.75 9.55 -4.22
C CYS A 215 -8.18 9.20 -4.64
N ILE A 216 -9.18 10.00 -4.27
CA ILE A 216 -10.60 9.68 -4.53
C ILE A 216 -11.30 10.63 -5.52
N GLU A 217 -10.88 11.89 -5.63
CA GLU A 217 -11.52 12.86 -6.54
C GLU A 217 -10.72 13.09 -7.82
N GLU A 218 -9.40 12.87 -7.80
CA GLU A 218 -8.54 12.96 -8.98
C GLU A 218 -8.35 11.60 -9.66
N GLY A 219 -7.70 11.59 -10.82
CA GLY A 219 -7.45 10.37 -11.57
C GLY A 219 -6.36 9.50 -10.98
N VAL A 220 -6.33 8.23 -11.42
CA VAL A 220 -5.27 7.27 -11.09
C VAL A 220 -3.90 7.84 -11.45
N ASN A 221 -3.01 7.94 -10.47
CA ASN A 221 -1.71 8.59 -10.60
C ASN A 221 -0.67 7.92 -9.68
N HIS A 222 0.48 7.53 -10.22
CA HIS A 222 1.57 6.94 -9.45
C HIS A 222 2.24 7.88 -8.43
N MET A 223 1.96 9.18 -8.50
CA MET A 223 2.38 10.14 -7.47
C MET A 223 1.50 10.07 -6.21
N TRP A 224 0.30 9.48 -6.33
CA TRP A 224 -0.65 9.26 -5.24
C TRP A 224 -1.05 7.79 -5.28
N THR A 225 -0.16 6.90 -4.85
CA THR A 225 -0.26 5.47 -5.19
C THR A 225 -1.53 4.79 -4.70
N LEU A 226 -2.16 5.28 -3.61
CA LEU A 226 -3.46 4.82 -3.16
C LEU A 226 -4.60 5.09 -4.18
N SER A 227 -4.46 6.06 -5.09
CA SER A 227 -5.41 6.30 -6.20
C SER A 227 -5.63 5.05 -7.07
N SER A 228 -4.69 4.11 -7.08
CA SER A 228 -4.84 2.81 -7.76
C SER A 228 -6.01 1.98 -7.24
N LEU A 229 -6.51 2.23 -6.02
CA LEU A 229 -7.71 1.59 -5.48
C LEU A 229 -8.96 1.89 -6.28
N GLN A 230 -9.00 2.95 -7.08
CA GLN A 230 -10.11 3.21 -8.00
C GLN A 230 -10.32 2.07 -9.01
N MET A 231 -9.27 1.28 -9.27
CA MET A 231 -9.31 0.12 -10.17
C MET A 231 -9.62 -1.20 -9.44
N HIS A 232 -9.64 -1.20 -8.11
CA HIS A 232 -9.93 -2.39 -7.32
C HIS A 232 -11.44 -2.72 -7.37
N PRO A 233 -11.85 -4.00 -7.46
CA PRO A 233 -13.27 -4.36 -7.53
C PRO A 233 -14.00 -4.16 -6.19
N HIS A 234 -13.32 -4.35 -5.05
CA HIS A 234 -13.92 -4.25 -3.71
C HIS A 234 -13.10 -3.39 -2.72
N PRO A 235 -12.86 -2.10 -2.99
CA PRO A 235 -12.19 -1.21 -2.07
C PRO A 235 -13.18 -0.56 -1.11
N MET A 236 -12.78 -0.45 0.16
CA MET A 236 -13.44 0.33 1.19
C MET A 236 -12.45 1.33 1.77
N ILE A 237 -12.87 2.59 1.87
CA ILE A 237 -12.15 3.61 2.63
C ILE A 237 -13.03 3.98 3.82
N VAL A 238 -12.44 4.03 5.01
CA VAL A 238 -13.07 4.50 6.24
C VAL A 238 -12.27 5.70 6.73
N ALA A 239 -12.95 6.83 6.88
CA ALA A 239 -12.34 8.08 7.30
C ALA A 239 -13.05 8.72 8.50
N ASP A 240 -12.32 9.53 9.26
CA ASP A 240 -12.94 10.50 10.17
C ASP A 240 -13.30 11.79 9.43
N GLU A 241 -14.13 12.65 10.02
CA GLU A 241 -14.53 13.94 9.43
C GLU A 241 -13.31 14.81 9.08
N ASP A 242 -12.29 14.85 9.95
CA ASP A 242 -11.08 15.65 9.75
C ASP A 242 -10.32 15.25 8.47
N ALA A 243 -10.29 13.97 8.12
CA ALA A 243 -9.67 13.52 6.88
C ALA A 243 -10.45 13.97 5.62
N THR A 244 -11.68 14.48 5.74
CA THR A 244 -12.51 14.90 4.61
C THR A 244 -12.41 16.39 4.26
N LEU A 245 -11.60 17.17 4.97
CA LEU A 245 -11.55 18.64 4.87
C LEU A 245 -11.22 19.17 3.46
N GLU A 246 -10.44 18.43 2.67
CA GLU A 246 -10.06 18.80 1.30
C GLU A 246 -11.00 18.20 0.23
N LEU A 247 -12.03 17.46 0.64
CA LEU A 247 -13.03 16.91 -0.27
C LEU A 247 -14.08 17.95 -0.64
N ARG A 248 -14.67 17.80 -1.83
CA ARG A 248 -15.85 18.58 -2.19
C ARG A 248 -17.01 18.19 -1.29
N VAL A 249 -17.77 19.21 -0.85
CA VAL A 249 -19.01 19.01 -0.08
C VAL A 249 -19.96 18.02 -0.75
N LYS A 250 -20.05 18.04 -2.10
CA LYS A 250 -20.88 17.10 -2.85
C LYS A 250 -20.42 15.64 -2.69
N THR A 251 -19.11 15.39 -2.68
CA THR A 251 -18.52 14.06 -2.49
C THR A 251 -18.89 13.51 -1.12
N VAL A 252 -18.66 14.29 -0.06
CA VAL A 252 -19.01 13.90 1.32
C VAL A 252 -20.51 13.60 1.45
N ARG A 253 -21.38 14.49 0.94
CA ARG A 253 -22.85 14.30 0.98
C ARG A 253 -23.30 13.07 0.20
N TYR A 254 -22.70 12.82 -0.96
CA TYR A 254 -23.01 11.67 -1.80
C TYR A 254 -22.75 10.35 -1.04
N TRP A 255 -21.56 10.20 -0.44
CA TRP A 255 -21.20 8.97 0.25
C TRP A 255 -21.98 8.76 1.56
N LYS A 256 -22.20 9.82 2.35
CA LYS A 256 -23.12 9.75 3.52
C LYS A 256 -24.53 9.34 3.11
N SER A 257 -25.03 9.85 1.98
CA SER A 257 -26.35 9.49 1.46
C SER A 257 -26.41 8.02 1.01
N ILE A 258 -25.38 7.51 0.33
CA ILE A 258 -25.33 6.09 -0.08
C ILE A 258 -25.34 5.19 1.14
N GLU A 259 -24.50 5.49 2.13
CA GLU A 259 -24.42 4.68 3.34
C GLU A 259 -25.74 4.67 4.09
N LYS A 260 -26.40 5.83 4.22
CA LYS A 260 -27.73 5.91 4.84
C LYS A 260 -28.75 5.04 4.12
N VAL A 261 -28.85 5.15 2.79
CA VAL A 261 -29.80 4.34 2.01
C VAL A 261 -29.51 2.84 2.16
N ALA A 262 -28.23 2.45 2.12
CA ALA A 262 -27.83 1.07 2.34
C ALA A 262 -28.24 0.56 3.73
N ALA A 263 -28.05 1.38 4.77
CA ALA A 263 -28.46 1.05 6.13
C ALA A 263 -29.99 0.95 6.29
N ASP A 264 -30.75 1.88 5.69
CA ASP A 264 -32.22 1.89 5.72
C ASP A 264 -32.81 0.63 5.05
N GLU A 265 -32.16 0.12 4.00
CA GLU A 265 -32.51 -1.13 3.32
C GLU A 265 -31.96 -2.39 4.01
N GLY A 266 -31.20 -2.25 5.10
CA GLY A 266 -30.49 -3.36 5.75
C GLY A 266 -29.47 -4.05 4.84
N PHE A 267 -29.01 -3.36 3.78
CA PHE A 267 -28.05 -3.87 2.83
C PHE A 267 -26.64 -3.51 3.26
N GLU A 268 -25.82 -4.55 3.47
CA GLU A 268 -24.38 -4.37 3.57
C GLU A 268 -23.69 -4.97 2.34
N GLN A 269 -22.84 -4.17 1.69
CA GLN A 269 -22.05 -4.64 0.56
C GLN A 269 -20.95 -5.59 1.05
N ILE A 270 -21.33 -6.86 1.19
CA ILE A 270 -20.48 -7.99 1.54
C ILE A 270 -20.23 -8.77 0.26
N LEU A 271 -18.98 -9.15 -0.01
CA LEU A 271 -18.68 -10.05 -1.12
C LEU A 271 -19.52 -11.34 -1.01
N PRO A 272 -20.14 -11.84 -2.09
CA PRO A 272 -20.83 -13.13 -2.07
C PRO A 272 -19.89 -14.23 -1.55
N SER A 273 -20.39 -15.21 -0.79
CA SER A 273 -19.57 -16.30 -0.24
C SER A 273 -18.71 -16.98 -1.30
N SER A 274 -19.23 -17.22 -2.50
CA SER A 274 -18.49 -17.79 -3.63
C SER A 274 -17.32 -16.93 -4.13
N ALA A 275 -17.40 -15.60 -4.02
CA ALA A 275 -16.31 -14.69 -4.33
C ALA A 275 -15.30 -14.56 -3.16
N ARG A 276 -15.77 -14.80 -1.92
CA ARG A 276 -14.94 -14.83 -0.69
C ARG A 276 -14.11 -16.11 -0.57
N THR A 277 -14.71 -17.27 -0.82
CA THR A 277 -14.10 -18.59 -0.56
C THR A 277 -13.73 -19.35 -1.84
N GLY A 278 -14.19 -18.90 -3.01
CA GLY A 278 -13.89 -19.56 -4.28
C GLY A 278 -12.45 -19.34 -4.74
N PRO A 279 -11.92 -20.21 -5.62
CA PRO A 279 -10.65 -19.98 -6.28
C PRO A 279 -10.68 -18.62 -6.98
N LYS A 280 -9.61 -17.84 -6.77
CA LYS A 280 -9.49 -16.48 -7.28
C LYS A 280 -9.67 -16.50 -8.81
N ARG A 281 -10.65 -15.76 -9.34
CA ARG A 281 -10.76 -15.56 -10.79
C ARG A 281 -9.54 -14.75 -11.23
N THR A 282 -8.62 -15.38 -11.93
CA THR A 282 -7.58 -14.68 -12.66
C THR A 282 -8.24 -13.82 -13.72
N VAL A 283 -8.17 -12.50 -13.59
CA VAL A 283 -8.38 -11.61 -14.73
C VAL A 283 -7.29 -11.99 -15.73
N PRO A 284 -7.62 -12.35 -16.99
CA PRO A 284 -6.60 -12.70 -17.96
C PRO A 284 -5.73 -11.46 -18.20
N LEU A 285 -4.51 -11.47 -17.69
CA LEU A 285 -3.45 -10.63 -18.22
C LEU A 285 -3.23 -11.11 -19.66
N ALA A 286 -3.25 -10.18 -20.61
CA ALA A 286 -2.88 -10.49 -22.00
C ALA A 286 -1.52 -11.22 -21.98
N PRO A 287 -1.37 -12.34 -22.73
CA PRO A 287 -0.16 -13.15 -22.65
C PRO A 287 1.05 -12.31 -23.09
N MET A 288 1.94 -12.01 -22.15
CA MET A 288 3.29 -11.56 -22.51
C MET A 288 4.07 -12.75 -23.04
N ALA A 289 4.70 -12.58 -24.20
CA ALA A 289 5.45 -13.63 -24.88
C ALA A 289 6.59 -14.18 -23.98
N GLU A 290 6.63 -15.51 -23.83
CA GLU A 290 7.50 -16.30 -22.94
C GLU A 290 9.01 -16.29 -23.30
N SER A 291 9.51 -15.35 -24.09
CA SER A 291 10.83 -15.50 -24.73
C SER A 291 12.04 -14.89 -23.99
N LEU A 292 11.92 -14.37 -22.76
CA LEU A 292 13.01 -13.61 -22.12
C LEU A 292 13.28 -13.94 -20.65
N ILE A 293 13.16 -15.20 -20.23
CA ILE A 293 13.71 -15.65 -18.94
C ILE A 293 15.09 -16.27 -19.19
N LYS A 294 16.12 -15.43 -19.27
CA LYS A 294 17.52 -15.85 -19.05
C LYS A 294 18.17 -14.91 -18.05
N GLU A 295 18.48 -15.50 -16.90
CA GLU A 295 19.43 -15.07 -15.86
C GLU A 295 19.15 -13.71 -15.20
N THR A 296 18.49 -13.78 -14.03
CA THR A 296 18.34 -12.66 -13.10
C THR A 296 19.68 -12.37 -12.41
N PRO A 297 20.26 -11.17 -12.52
CA PRO A 297 21.51 -10.85 -11.84
C PRO A 297 21.26 -10.74 -10.32
N THR A 298 21.96 -11.55 -9.54
CA THR A 298 21.94 -11.49 -8.07
C THR A 298 22.82 -10.33 -7.59
N ILE A 299 22.25 -9.35 -6.89
CA ILE A 299 23.03 -8.32 -6.17
C ILE A 299 23.30 -8.86 -4.76
N MET A 300 24.50 -9.38 -4.53
CA MET A 300 24.92 -9.93 -3.23
C MET A 300 25.35 -8.86 -2.20
N SER A 301 25.33 -7.57 -2.56
CA SER A 301 25.60 -6.43 -1.67
C SER A 301 25.46 -5.10 -2.42
N PRO A 302 25.07 -3.99 -1.76
CA PRO A 302 25.02 -2.67 -2.39
C PRO A 302 26.44 -2.26 -2.82
N LYS A 303 26.72 -2.34 -4.13
CA LYS A 303 27.98 -1.84 -4.70
C LYS A 303 27.97 -0.32 -4.67
N PRO A 304 29.07 0.34 -4.29
CA PRO A 304 29.20 1.79 -4.46
C PRO A 304 29.07 2.14 -5.94
N LEU A 305 28.36 3.24 -6.23
CA LEU A 305 28.16 3.79 -7.57
C LEU A 305 29.52 4.06 -8.24
N THR A 306 30.01 3.08 -8.99
CA THR A 306 31.08 3.24 -9.96
C THR A 306 30.41 3.21 -11.32
N SER A 307 30.34 4.39 -11.96
CA SER A 307 29.75 4.59 -13.29
C SER A 307 30.60 3.89 -14.35
N THR A 308 30.49 2.58 -14.45
CA THR A 308 31.24 1.79 -15.44
C THR A 308 30.32 1.06 -16.44
N PHE A 309 29.00 1.20 -16.28
CA PHE A 309 28.03 0.76 -17.29
C PHE A 309 27.76 1.90 -18.27
N LEU A 310 28.76 2.24 -19.09
CA LEU A 310 28.67 2.91 -20.39
C LEU A 310 30.09 3.05 -20.99
N ALA A 311 30.85 1.96 -21.03
CA ALA A 311 32.10 1.89 -21.79
C ALA A 311 31.87 1.12 -23.09
N ALA A 312 31.12 1.71 -24.02
CA ALA A 312 31.23 1.35 -25.42
C ALA A 312 32.36 2.21 -26.04
N PRO A 313 33.19 1.67 -26.96
CA PRO A 313 34.28 2.44 -27.55
C PRO A 313 33.69 3.59 -28.35
N ALA A 314 34.12 4.81 -28.01
CA ALA A 314 33.79 6.02 -28.73
C ALA A 314 34.55 6.05 -30.06
N THR A 315 34.06 5.33 -31.07
CA THR A 315 34.50 5.51 -32.46
C THR A 315 33.33 5.29 -33.41
N GLU A 316 33.04 6.35 -34.17
CA GLU A 316 32.20 6.41 -35.39
C GLU A 316 30.67 6.45 -35.23
N TYR A 317 30.16 7.63 -34.88
CA TYR A 317 28.88 8.12 -35.40
C TYR A 317 29.11 9.48 -36.08
N PRO A 318 28.75 9.69 -37.36
CA PRO A 318 28.86 11.00 -37.98
C PRO A 318 27.77 11.93 -37.41
N ILE A 319 28.19 12.88 -36.58
CA ILE A 319 27.33 13.96 -36.09
C ILE A 319 27.03 14.91 -37.26
N ARG A 320 25.87 14.77 -37.91
CA ARG A 320 25.27 15.90 -38.64
C ARG A 320 24.63 16.84 -37.62
N ARG A 321 25.34 17.92 -37.26
CA ARG A 321 24.74 19.06 -36.56
C ARG A 321 23.76 19.74 -37.52
N SER A 322 22.46 19.64 -37.28
CA SER A 322 21.50 20.62 -37.80
C SER A 322 21.72 21.92 -37.03
N ILE A 323 22.28 22.93 -37.69
CA ILE A 323 22.35 24.29 -37.17
C ILE A 323 20.91 24.81 -37.15
N THR A 324 20.35 25.01 -35.96
CA THR A 324 19.12 25.80 -35.80
C THR A 324 19.44 27.23 -36.24
N PRO A 325 18.71 27.84 -37.19
CA PRO A 325 19.03 29.19 -37.62
C PRO A 325 18.73 30.20 -36.50
N ASP A 326 19.67 31.13 -36.28
CA ASP A 326 19.54 32.22 -35.32
C ASP A 326 18.29 33.07 -35.59
N LEU A 327 17.63 33.51 -34.53
CA LEU A 327 16.46 34.40 -34.59
C LEU A 327 16.89 35.79 -35.06
N ILE A 328 16.56 36.13 -36.31
CA ILE A 328 16.78 37.47 -36.89
C ILE A 328 15.63 38.39 -36.44
N PRO A 329 15.91 39.58 -35.86
CA PRO A 329 14.87 40.55 -35.52
C PRO A 329 14.20 41.13 -36.79
N ASP A 330 12.88 40.96 -36.90
CA ASP A 330 12.08 41.48 -38.03
C ASP A 330 11.96 43.01 -37.95
N ARG A 331 12.42 43.72 -38.99
CA ARG A 331 12.24 45.18 -39.09
C ARG A 331 10.83 45.46 -39.64
N MET A 332 9.93 45.81 -38.73
CA MET A 332 8.54 46.27 -38.95
C MET A 332 8.36 47.39 -40.00
N GLY A 333 9.42 48.03 -40.49
CA GLY A 333 9.33 49.11 -41.50
C GLY A 333 9.09 48.65 -42.95
N SER A 334 9.18 47.35 -43.25
CA SER A 334 9.03 46.82 -44.61
C SER A 334 7.59 46.45 -45.02
N ARG A 335 6.61 46.63 -44.14
CA ARG A 335 5.20 46.20 -44.35
C ARG A 335 4.21 47.34 -44.63
N ILE A 336 4.69 48.55 -44.87
CA ILE A 336 3.83 49.67 -45.26
C ILE A 336 3.94 49.86 -46.78
N VAL A 337 2.90 49.45 -47.50
CA VAL A 337 2.68 49.85 -48.90
C VAL A 337 1.89 51.15 -48.87
N SER A 338 2.50 52.24 -49.37
CA SER A 338 1.84 53.52 -49.62
C SER A 338 0.77 53.38 -50.69
N VAL A 339 -0.45 53.86 -50.41
CA VAL A 339 -1.50 54.15 -51.39
C VAL A 339 -1.30 55.54 -51.94
#